data_AF-A0A6M1SFS8-F1
#
_entry.id   AF-A0A6M1SFS8-F1
#
_cell.length_a   1.000
_cell.length_b   1.000
_cell.length_c   1.000
_cell.angle_alpha   90.00
_cell.angle_beta   90.00
_cell.angle_gamma   90.00
#
_symmetry.space_group_name_H-M   'P 1'
#
loop_
_entity.id
_entity.type
_entity.pdbx_description
1 polymer ?
#
loop_
_entity_poly.entity_id
_entity_poly.type
_entity_poly.pdbx_seq_one_letter_code
_entity_poly.pdbx_strand_id
1 'polypeptide(L)' 'MFEILLNHYPVLLKGLTTTLVVSLSAIALGLVLGVLLAFGLTSRYRLVRWPCGLYRSFWRGTPILLQLLLVYYL' A
#
# COMPACT_ATOMS: atom_id res chain seq x y z
N MET A 1 -27.15 15.61 15.79
CA MET A 1 -26.31 14.81 14.87
C MET A 1 -25.67 15.70 13.80
N PHE A 2 -26.47 16.40 12.95
CA PHE A 2 -25.94 17.27 11.90
C PHE A 2 -25.10 18.46 12.40
N GLU A 3 -25.46 19.03 13.55
CA GLU A 3 -24.68 20.08 14.24
C GLU A 3 -23.26 19.65 14.63
N ILE A 4 -23.06 18.37 14.97
CA ILE A 4 -21.74 17.85 15.37
C ILE A 4 -20.84 17.76 14.13
N LEU A 5 -21.39 17.33 13.00
CA LEU A 5 -20.71 17.30 11.71
C LEU A 5 -20.33 18.71 11.25
N LEU A 6 -21.25 19.68 11.36
CA LEU A 6 -21.01 21.07 10.97
C LEU A 6 -20.00 21.79 11.87
N ASN A 7 -19.84 21.38 13.14
CA ASN A 7 -18.81 21.95 14.02
C ASN A 7 -17.44 21.27 13.83
N HIS A 8 -17.39 20.01 13.39
CA HIS A 8 -16.14 19.24 13.22
C HIS A 8 -15.73 19.04 11.75
N TYR A 9 -16.46 19.64 10.80
CA TYR A 9 -16.16 19.54 9.38
C TYR A 9 -14.70 19.86 9.00
N PRO A 10 -13.96 20.82 9.62
CA PRO A 10 -12.57 21.06 9.21
C PRO A 10 -11.66 19.88 9.57
N VAL A 11 -11.91 19.21 10.71
CA VAL A 11 -11.13 18.03 11.13
C VAL A 11 -11.46 16.84 10.23
N LEU A 12 -12.72 16.66 9.87
CA LEU A 12 -13.15 15.61 8.94
C LEU A 12 -12.55 15.82 7.53
N LEU A 13 -12.54 17.05 7.02
CA LEU A 13 -11.89 17.40 5.75
C LEU A 13 -10.36 17.19 5.81
N LYS A 14 -9.73 17.51 6.94
CA LYS A 14 -8.30 17.24 7.14
C LYS A 14 -8.00 15.74 7.16
N GLY A 15 -8.83 14.94 7.82
CA GLY A 15 -8.72 13.47 7.78
C GLY A 15 -8.89 12.93 6.36
N LEU A 16 -9.92 13.39 5.64
CA LEU A 16 -10.17 13.01 4.24
C LEU A 16 -8.97 13.31 3.34
N THR A 17 -8.47 14.54 3.38
CA THR A 17 -7.32 14.96 2.56
C THR A 17 -6.07 14.15 2.90
N THR A 18 -5.81 13.86 4.17
CA THR A 18 -4.68 13.02 4.59
C THR A 18 -4.80 11.61 4.02
N THR A 19 -5.98 10.98 4.16
CA THR A 19 -6.24 9.64 3.60
C THR A 19 -6.07 9.61 2.09
N LEU A 20 -6.56 10.64 1.38
CA LEU A 20 -6.41 10.74 -0.07
C LEU A 20 -4.94 10.86 -0.48
N VAL A 21 -4.19 11.75 0.16
CA VAL A 21 -2.77 11.95 -0.16
C VAL A 21 -1.97 10.66 0.07
N VAL A 22 -2.16 10.01 1.23
CA VAL A 22 -1.46 8.77 1.57
C VAL A 22 -1.89 7.63 0.63
N SER A 23 -3.18 7.49 0.35
CA SER A 23 -3.68 6.41 -0.51
C SER A 23 -3.22 6.57 -1.94
N LEU A 24 -3.33 7.77 -2.52
CA LEU A 24 -2.92 8.03 -3.89
C LEU A 24 -1.41 7.89 -4.09
N SER A 25 -0.60 8.38 -3.15
CA SER A 25 0.85 8.21 -3.20
C SER A 25 1.25 6.73 -3.05
N ALA A 26 0.65 5.99 -2.11
CA ALA A 26 0.90 4.57 -1.94
C ALA A 26 0.49 3.75 -3.18
N ILE A 27 -0.66 4.05 -3.78
CA ILE A 27 -1.12 3.41 -5.02
C ILE A 27 -0.14 3.71 -6.16
N ALA A 28 0.28 4.97 -6.34
CA ALA A 28 1.19 5.35 -7.42
C ALA A 28 2.53 4.60 -7.31
N LEU A 29 3.14 4.60 -6.12
CA LEU A 29 4.40 3.90 -5.87
C LEU A 29 4.24 2.38 -5.99
N GLY A 30 3.17 1.84 -5.41
CA GLY A 30 2.84 0.41 -5.47
C GLY A 30 2.58 -0.07 -6.90
N LEU A 31 2.01 0.77 -7.76
CA LEU A 31 1.75 0.46 -9.16
C LEU A 31 3.05 0.38 -9.95
N VAL A 32 3.98 1.34 -9.77
CA VAL A 32 5.30 1.29 -10.43
C VAL A 32 6.04 0.01 -10.04
N LEU A 33 6.12 -0.30 -8.75
CA LEU A 33 6.76 -1.53 -8.27
C LEU A 33 6.03 -2.79 -8.75
N GLY A 34 4.70 -2.78 -8.71
CA GLY A 34 3.85 -3.89 -9.14
C GLY A 34 4.03 -4.23 -10.62
N VAL A 35 4.16 -3.22 -11.48
CA VAL A 35 4.42 -3.38 -12.92
C VAL A 35 5.81 -3.99 -13.16
N LEU A 36 6.85 -3.48 -12.48
CA LEU A 36 8.20 -4.04 -12.58
C LEU A 36 8.23 -5.52 -12.14
N LEU A 37 7.56 -5.85 -11.04
CA LEU A 37 7.44 -7.22 -10.57
C LEU A 37 6.66 -8.10 -11.54
N ALA A 38 5.61 -7.58 -12.18
CA ALA A 38 4.82 -8.31 -13.16
C ALA A 38 5.66 -8.72 -14.38
N PHE A 39 6.54 -7.84 -14.86
CA PHE A 39 7.52 -8.19 -15.90
C PHE A 39 8.48 -9.28 -15.43
N GLY A 40 9.02 -9.16 -14.21
CA GLY A 40 9.90 -10.19 -13.63
C GLY A 40 9.22 -11.56 -13.48
N LEU A 41 7.95 -11.58 -13.08
CA LEU A 41 7.12 -12.79 -12.96
C LEU A 41 6.84 -13.48 -14.31
N THR A 42 6.77 -12.71 -15.39
CA THR A 42 6.50 -13.21 -16.75
C THR A 42 7.79 -13.60 -17.50
N SER A 43 8.96 -13.34 -16.91
CA SER A 43 10.24 -13.69 -17.49
C SER A 43 10.41 -15.22 -17.69
N ARG A 44 11.05 -15.61 -18.80
CA ARG A 44 11.41 -17.02 -19.08
C ARG A 44 12.51 -17.51 -18.15
N TYR A 45 13.34 -16.61 -17.61
CA TYR A 45 14.45 -16.96 -16.73
C TYR A 45 13.96 -17.25 -15.32
N ARG A 46 14.09 -18.52 -14.92
CA ARG A 46 13.66 -19.01 -13.60
C ARG A 46 14.34 -18.26 -12.44
N LEU A 47 15.58 -17.79 -12.65
CA LEU A 47 16.33 -16.99 -11.68
C LEU A 47 15.72 -15.62 -11.40
N VAL A 48 14.98 -15.02 -12.35
CA VAL A 48 14.28 -13.73 -12.16
C VAL A 48 12.87 -13.98 -11.63
N ARG A 49 12.19 -14.99 -12.17
CA ARG A 49 10.81 -15.30 -11.81
C ARG A 49 10.65 -15.75 -10.35
N TRP A 50 11.59 -16.54 -9.84
CA TRP A 50 11.53 -17.08 -8.47
C TRP A 50 11.58 -15.98 -7.38
N PRO A 51 12.56 -15.06 -7.36
CA PRO A 51 12.59 -13.99 -6.35
C PRO A 51 11.38 -13.04 -6.46
N CYS A 52 10.92 -12.70 -7.68
CA CYS A 52 9.69 -11.90 -7.85
C CYS A 52 8.45 -12.63 -7.29
N GLY A 53 8.38 -13.95 -7.48
CA GLY A 53 7.33 -14.79 -6.90
C GLY A 53 7.36 -14.82 -5.37
N LEU A 54 8.55 -14.93 -4.79
CA LEU A 54 8.75 -14.94 -3.33
C LEU A 54 8.37 -13.59 -2.72
N TYR A 55 8.83 -12.48 -3.30
CA TYR A 55 8.41 -11.13 -2.91
C TYR A 55 6.87 -11.01 -2.93
N ARG A 56 6.23 -11.35 -4.06
CA ARG A 56 4.77 -11.30 -4.18
C ARG A 56 4.07 -12.13 -3.10
N SER A 57 4.56 -13.35 -2.85
CA SER A 57 3.95 -14.26 -1.87
C SER A 57 4.10 -13.74 -0.45
N PHE A 58 5.24 -13.14 -0.10
CA PHE A 58 5.48 -12.57 1.22
C PHE A 58 4.52 -11.40 1.49
N TRP A 59 4.46 -10.43 0.57
CA TRP A 59 3.61 -9.23 0.76
C TRP A 59 2.11 -9.52 0.71
N ARG A 60 1.69 -10.53 -0.07
CA ARG A 60 0.27 -10.96 -0.12
C ARG A 60 -0.11 -11.98 0.95
N GLY A 61 0.86 -12.70 1.50
CA GLY A 61 0.64 -13.75 2.50
C GLY A 61 0.79 -13.27 3.95
N THR A 62 1.37 -12.10 4.17
CA THR A 62 1.52 -11.51 5.52
C THR A 62 0.42 -10.48 5.79
N PRO A 63 -0.13 -10.44 7.02
CA PRO A 63 -1.13 -9.43 7.38
C PRO A 63 -0.56 -8.01 7.28
N ILE A 64 -1.33 -7.07 6.69
CA ILE A 64 -0.90 -5.66 6.57
C ILE A 64 -0.63 -5.02 7.93
N LEU A 65 -1.41 -5.40 8.97
CA LEU A 65 -1.18 -4.91 10.32
C LEU A 65 0.20 -5.31 10.85
N LEU A 66 0.65 -6.54 10.55
CA LEU A 66 1.97 -7.02 10.95
C LEU A 66 3.06 -6.25 10.22
N GLN A 67 2.88 -5.98 8.92
CA GLN A 67 3.84 -5.18 8.15
C GLN A 67 3.95 -3.76 8.71
N LEU A 68 2.82 -3.11 9.02
CA LEU A 68 2.81 -1.80 9.65
C LEU A 68 3.47 -1.83 11.02
N LEU A 69 3.21 -2.87 11.83
CA LEU A 69 3.84 -3.04 13.12
C LEU A 69 5.37 -3.14 12.99
N LEU A 70 5.86 -3.98 12.08
CA LEU A 70 7.30 -4.13 11.86
C LEU A 70 7.95 -2.81 11.43
N VAL A 71 7.36 -2.09 10.48
CA VAL A 71 7.92 -0.81 10.00
C VAL A 71 7.84 0.30 11.04
N TYR A 72 6.81 0.29 11.89
CA TYR A 72 6.59 1.34 12.87
C TYR A 72 7.38 1.12 14.18
N TYR A 73 7.54 -0.13 14.61
CA TYR A 73 8.13 -0.46 15.92
C TYR A 73 9.56 -1.02 15.86
N LEU A 74 10.02 -1.54 14.72
CA LEU A 74 11.36 -2.11 14.56
C LEU A 74 12.26 -1.15 13.76
#